data_AF-A0A4R4MEX0-F1
#
_entry.id   AF-A0A4R4MEX0-F1
#
_cell.length_a   1.000
_cell.length_b   1.000
_cell.length_c   1.000
_cell.angle_alpha   90.00
_cell.angle_beta   90.00
_cell.angle_gamma   90.00
#
_symmetry.space_group_name_H-M   'P 1'
#
loop_
_entity.id
_entity.type
_entity.pdbx_description
1 polymer ?
#
loop_
_entity_poly.entity_id
_entity_poly.type
_entity_poly.pdbx_seq_one_letter_code
_entity_poly.pdbx_strand_id
1 'polypeptide(L)' 'MYAWIWRHLPGTWQTKTATALGLVIAVAAILWYLVFPWLEPKVQFDDGVVDTPTPTATP' A
#
# COMPACT_ATOMS: atom_id res chain seq x y z
N MET A 1 -23.08 20.84 -17.06
CA MET A 1 -21.77 20.19 -17.26
C MET A 1 -21.44 19.02 -16.31
N TYR A 2 -22.30 18.62 -15.37
CA TYR A 2 -22.16 17.32 -14.67
C TYR A 2 -23.31 16.34 -14.98
N ALA A 3 -24.38 16.83 -15.63
CA ALA A 3 -25.60 16.07 -15.86
C ALA A 3 -25.43 14.81 -16.75
N TRP A 4 -24.41 14.77 -17.62
CA TRP A 4 -24.20 13.64 -18.51
C TRP A 4 -23.61 12.41 -17.79
N ILE A 5 -22.68 12.62 -16.84
CA ILE A 5 -22.10 11.56 -15.99
C ILE A 5 -23.12 10.98 -14.99
N TRP A 6 -24.20 11.71 -14.69
CA TRP A 6 -25.29 11.25 -13.81
C TRP A 6 -26.38 10.50 -14.56
N ARG A 7 -26.39 10.52 -15.89
CA ARG A 7 -27.42 9.89 -16.73
C ARG A 7 -27.07 8.46 -17.16
N HIS A 8 -25.80 8.04 -17.03
CA HIS A 8 -25.30 6.79 -17.61
C HIS A 8 -25.06 5.66 -16.59
N LEU A 9 -25.31 5.90 -15.30
CA LEU A 9 -25.29 4.84 -14.29
C LEU A 9 -26.73 4.45 -13.94
N PRO A 10 -27.16 3.20 -14.18
CA PRO A 10 -28.43 2.72 -13.66
C PRO A 10 -28.29 2.52 -12.15
N GLY A 11 -28.80 3.48 -11.37
CA GLY A 11 -28.82 3.36 -9.91
C GLY A 11 -28.69 4.68 -9.16
N THR A 12 -29.19 4.69 -7.94
CA THR A 12 -29.24 5.81 -6.99
C THR A 12 -27.84 6.24 -6.48
N TRP A 13 -27.76 7.37 -5.76
CA TRP A 13 -26.53 7.90 -5.13
C TRP A 13 -25.67 6.85 -4.41
N GLN A 14 -26.31 5.81 -3.84
CA GLN A 14 -25.62 4.70 -3.20
C GLN A 14 -24.68 3.93 -4.15
N THR A 15 -25.06 3.71 -5.40
CA THR A 15 -24.23 2.96 -6.37
C THR A 15 -22.96 3.71 -6.74
N LYS A 16 -23.05 5.02 -7.00
CA LYS A 16 -21.87 5.87 -7.23
C LYS A 16 -20.92 5.87 -6.05
N THR A 17 -21.46 6.00 -4.84
CA THR A 17 -20.67 5.97 -3.61
C THR A 17 -20.03 4.59 -3.42
N ALA A 18 -20.75 3.51 -3.70
CA ALA A 18 -20.24 2.14 -3.62
C ALA A 18 -19.14 1.88 -4.65
N THR A 19 -19.25 2.39 -5.89
CA THR A 19 -18.19 2.27 -6.90
C THR A 19 -16.94 3.07 -6.50
N ALA A 20 -17.10 4.30 -6.03
CA ALA A 20 -15.97 5.11 -5.57
C ALA A 20 -15.27 4.45 -4.37
N LEU A 21 -16.05 3.97 -3.40
CA LEU A 21 -15.54 3.24 -2.25
C LEU A 21 -14.86 1.94 -2.65
N GLY A 22 -15.43 1.20 -3.62
CA GLY A 22 -14.83 0.00 -4.18
C GLY A 22 -13.48 0.26 -4.85
N LEU A 23 -13.35 1.37 -5.59
CA LEU A 23 -12.07 1.78 -6.18
C LEU A 23 -11.02 2.09 -5.09
N VAL A 24 -11.40 2.81 -4.04
CA VAL A 24 -10.50 3.13 -2.92
C VAL A 24 -10.04 1.84 -2.24
N ILE A 25 -10.95 0.91 -1.96
CA ILE A 25 -10.63 -0.39 -1.36
C ILE A 25 -9.72 -1.20 -2.28
N ALA A 26 -9.99 -1.22 -3.58
CA ALA A 26 -9.15 -1.92 -4.55
C ALA A 26 -7.71 -1.38 -4.55
N VAL A 27 -7.54 -0.05 -4.58
CA VAL A 27 -6.21 0.56 -4.49
C VAL A 27 -5.53 0.24 -3.17
N ALA A 28 -6.24 0.36 -2.04
CA ALA A 28 -5.70 0.03 -0.72
C ALA A 28 -5.24 -1.44 -0.65
N ALA A 29 -6.01 -2.37 -1.21
CA ALA A 29 -5.66 -3.78 -1.29
C ALA A 29 -4.42 -4.02 -2.16
N ILE A 30 -4.30 -3.34 -3.31
CA ILE A 30 -3.10 -3.42 -4.16
C ILE A 30 -1.88 -2.90 -3.39
N LEU A 31 -2.00 -1.76 -2.70
CA LEU A 31 -0.92 -1.23 -1.88
C LEU A 31 -0.50 -2.22 -0.78
N TRP A 32 -1.47 -2.86 -0.13
CA TRP A 32 -1.22 -3.79 0.96
C TRP A 32 -0.64 -5.14 0.52
N TYR A 33 -1.17 -5.74 -0.55
CA TYR A 33 -0.80 -7.09 -0.99
C TYR A 33 0.25 -7.12 -2.10
N LEU A 34 0.48 -6.02 -2.81
CA LEU A 34 1.44 -5.98 -3.92
C LEU A 34 2.60 -5.01 -3.64
N VAL A 35 2.29 -3.80 -3.19
CA VAL A 35 3.34 -2.80 -2.94
C VAL A 35 4.14 -3.14 -1.69
N PHE A 36 3.50 -3.56 -0.60
CA PHE A 36 4.20 -3.97 0.62
C PHE A 36 5.19 -5.13 0.39
N PRO A 37 4.79 -6.25 -0.23
CA PRO A 37 5.74 -7.34 -0.52
C PRO A 37 6.85 -6.96 -1.50
N TRP A 38 6.61 -5.95 -2.35
CA TRP A 38 7.64 -5.42 -3.24
C TRP A 38 8.56 -4.39 -2.56
N LEU A 39 8.06 -3.72 -1.50
CA LEU A 39 8.81 -2.81 -0.64
C LEU A 39 9.63 -3.56 0.41
N GLU A 40 9.14 -4.68 0.94
CA GLU A 40 9.81 -5.45 1.99
C GLU A 40 11.28 -5.80 1.66
N PRO A 41 11.63 -6.23 0.44
CA PRO A 41 13.03 -6.44 0.05
C PRO A 41 13.86 -5.14 -0.05
N LYS A 42 13.21 -3.99 -0.25
CA LYS A 42 13.86 -2.67 -0.43
C LYS A 42 13.98 -1.88 0.86
N VAL A 43 13.07 -2.10 1.80
CA VAL A 43 13.20 -1.67 3.19
C VAL A 43 14.17 -2.64 3.85
N GLN A 44 15.42 -2.65 3.37
CA GLN A 44 16.47 -3.43 3.96
C GLN A 44 16.66 -2.95 5.40
N PHE A 45 16.31 -3.80 6.36
CA PHE A 45 16.71 -3.68 7.77
C PHE A 45 18.22 -3.99 7.95
N ASP A 46 19.07 -3.62 6.98
CA ASP A 46 20.47 -4.07 6.89
C ASP A 46 21.42 -3.34 7.84
N ASP A 47 20.98 -2.35 8.60
CA ASP A 47 21.76 -1.87 9.75
C ASP A 47 21.38 -2.70 10.99
N GLY A 48 21.57 -4.02 10.89
CA GLY A 48 21.70 -4.86 12.06
C GLY A 48 22.89 -4.35 12.87
N VAL A 49 22.63 -3.76 14.04
CA VAL A 49 23.64 -3.48 15.07
C VAL A 49 24.15 -4.82 15.60
N VAL A 50 24.97 -5.49 14.82
CA VAL A 50 25.77 -6.65 15.23
C VAL A 50 27.18 -6.46 14.67
N ASP A 51 27.79 -5.31 15.01
CA ASP A 51 29.24 -5.24 14.98
C ASP A 51 29.78 -6.22 16.02
N THR A 52 30.52 -7.18 15.49
CA THR A 52 31.09 -8.35 16.13
C THR A 52 31.86 -7.98 17.41
N PRO A 53 31.80 -8.77 18.50
CA PRO A 53 32.67 -8.53 19.65
C PRO A 53 34.13 -8.69 19.21
N THR A 54 34.83 -7.57 19.06
CA THR A 54 36.28 -7.54 18.84
C THR A 54 36.93 -8.31 19.99
N PRO A 55 37.60 -9.46 19.75
CA PRO A 55 38.43 -10.05 20.78
C PRO A 55 39.62 -9.10 20.95
N THR A 56 39.61 -8.31 22.02
CA THR A 56 40.78 -7.57 22.46
C THR A 56 41.82 -8.61 22.86
N ALA A 57 42.68 -8.99 21.92
CA ALA A 57 43.85 -9.80 22.19
C ALA A 57 44.78 -8.98 23.09
N THR A 58 44.83 -9.39 24.35
CA THR A 58 45.82 -9.01 25.35
C THR A 58 47.24 -9.33 24.86
N PRO A 59 48.21 -8.43 25.10
CA PRO A 59 49.50 -8.82 25.66
C PRO A 59 49.60 -8.47 27.15
#